data_AF-A0A2J7QDA5-F1
#
_entry.id   AF-A0A2J7QDA5-F1
#
_cell.length_a   1.000
_cell.length_b   1.000
_cell.length_c   1.000
_cell.angle_alpha   90.00
_cell.angle_beta   90.00
_cell.angle_gamma   90.00
#
_symmetry.space_group_name_H-M   'P 1'
#
loop_
_entity.id
_entity.type
_entity.pdbx_description
1 polymer ?
#
loop_
_entity_poly.entity_id
_entity_poly.type
_entity_poly.pdbx_seq_one_letter_code
_entity_poly.pdbx_strand_id
1 'polypeptide(L)'
;MIMLLVDALIYLLLTLYIEAVAPGEYGVPKPWYFPVQLSYWCENSDYNPYFETVGQKTNVNSPDVYEAEPRNLPAGIQIKHLRKKYGSKEAVKDLTLNMYEGHITVLLGHNGAGKTTTMSMLTGMITPTSGTALVGGFDVRTDIHKVRESLGLCPQHNVLFEDLTVREHLYFFGKMKGLSGHALKAEIKKYISLLELEPKEHTESSKLSGGMQRKLAAGVALCGGSKIVMFDEPTSGLDPAARRALWDLLQTEKHGRTTLLTTHFMDEADLLGDRIAIMAGGELQCCGSSFFLKKKYGAGYRLIIVKGPDCNVDSVTSLLNEFIPKISVDQNIGSELSYLLSENQSSVFEAMLSKLEENKKKLGLLSYGVSLTTMEEVFMKVGKDTEISAPAEHQQTNGIDNVVHSSTFEVDDSSILPSGNKLTMPHYPLLKGSELLINQLIAMFMKKALYVWRTWYITLIQILMPSLFLILTIVIVKTWQTIPDLPPLKMDLKAYGKIFTPIEVKNEHLRNVSLIYKDLTGGIVLNETTKMSDYILRQASYCLF
;
A
#
# COMPACT_ATOMS: atom_id res chain seq x y z
N MET A 1 24.57 -32.95 -9.48
CA MET A 1 23.29 -32.93 -8.74
C MET A 1 23.46 -32.66 -7.26
N ILE A 2 24.34 -33.37 -6.54
CA ILE A 2 24.59 -33.13 -5.10
C ILE A 2 25.07 -31.69 -4.85
N MET A 3 26.01 -31.18 -5.65
CA MET A 3 26.45 -29.79 -5.57
C MET A 3 25.30 -28.78 -5.76
N LEU A 4 24.39 -29.01 -6.71
CA LEU A 4 23.22 -28.14 -6.93
C LEU A 4 22.22 -28.19 -5.76
N LEU A 5 22.04 -29.33 -5.10
CA LEU A 5 21.21 -29.45 -3.90
C LEU A 5 21.83 -28.72 -2.71
N VAL A 6 23.16 -28.80 -2.57
CA VAL A 6 23.90 -28.06 -1.55
C VAL A 6 23.79 -26.56 -1.81
N ASP A 7 23.97 -26.12 -3.05
CA ASP A 7 23.82 -24.71 -3.44
C ASP A 7 22.37 -24.23 -3.17
N ALA A 8 21.35 -25.02 -3.53
CA ALA A 8 19.96 -24.68 -3.26
C ALA A 8 19.67 -24.55 -1.74
N LEU A 9 20.25 -25.41 -0.92
CA LEU A 9 20.11 -25.34 0.53
C LEU A 9 20.82 -24.12 1.11
N ILE A 10 22.02 -23.80 0.62
CA ILE A 10 22.75 -22.59 1.01
C ILE A 10 21.95 -21.33 0.62
N TYR A 11 21.43 -21.27 -0.61
CA TYR A 11 20.61 -20.15 -1.05
C TYR A 11 19.31 -20.04 -0.26
N LEU A 12 18.65 -21.16 0.09
CA LEU A 12 17.46 -21.16 0.94
C LEU A 12 17.79 -20.60 2.34
N LEU A 13 18.87 -21.05 2.97
CA LEU A 13 19.30 -20.55 4.27
C LEU A 13 19.66 -19.06 4.21
N LEU A 14 20.38 -18.64 3.17
CA LEU A 14 20.73 -17.23 2.96
C LEU A 14 19.47 -16.38 2.76
N THR A 15 18.49 -16.88 2.01
CA THR A 15 17.21 -16.19 1.76
C THR A 15 16.42 -16.03 3.06
N LEU A 16 16.27 -17.11 3.84
CA LEU A 16 15.59 -17.06 5.14
C LEU A 16 16.30 -16.12 6.13
N TYR A 17 17.65 -16.08 6.10
CA TYR A 17 18.42 -15.15 6.93
C TYR A 17 18.22 -13.69 6.50
N ILE A 18 18.31 -13.40 5.20
CA ILE A 18 18.11 -12.04 4.68
C ILE A 18 16.69 -11.57 4.96
N GLU A 19 15.67 -12.42 4.77
CA GLU A 19 14.27 -12.09 5.06
C GLU A 19 14.05 -11.79 6.55
N ALA A 20 14.70 -12.52 7.46
CA ALA A 20 14.59 -12.27 8.89
C ALA A 20 15.29 -10.97 9.34
N VAL A 21 16.43 -10.61 8.73
CA VAL A 21 17.20 -9.41 9.08
C VAL A 21 16.67 -8.16 8.37
N ALA A 22 16.19 -8.30 7.15
CA ALA A 22 15.71 -7.22 6.29
C ALA A 22 14.39 -7.62 5.59
N PRO A 23 13.25 -7.66 6.31
CA PRO A 23 11.97 -8.14 5.80
C PRO A 23 11.29 -7.24 4.73
N GLY A 24 11.96 -6.20 4.25
CA GLY A 24 11.41 -5.27 3.25
C GLY A 24 10.43 -4.25 3.86
N GLU A 25 9.29 -4.03 3.21
CA GLU A 25 8.30 -3.00 3.60
C GLU A 25 7.47 -3.40 4.84
N TYR A 26 7.29 -4.69 5.09
CA TYR A 26 6.45 -5.22 6.16
C TYR A 26 7.23 -6.20 7.03
N GLY A 27 7.15 -6.03 8.35
CA GLY A 27 7.78 -6.94 9.31
C GLY A 27 8.78 -6.24 10.23
N VAL A 28 9.05 -6.89 11.36
CA VAL A 28 9.98 -6.37 12.37
C VAL A 28 11.36 -6.99 12.11
N PRO A 29 12.38 -6.20 11.73
CA PRO A 29 13.71 -6.73 11.47
C PRO A 29 14.30 -7.32 12.74
N LYS A 30 14.81 -8.55 12.64
CA LYS A 30 15.55 -9.16 13.74
C LYS A 30 17.01 -8.66 13.73
N PRO A 31 17.69 -8.62 14.89
CA PRO A 31 19.12 -8.33 14.93
C PRO A 31 19.90 -9.32 14.07
N TRP A 32 20.99 -8.89 13.43
CA TRP A 32 21.82 -9.77 12.60
C TRP A 32 22.34 -11.03 13.34
N TYR A 33 22.44 -10.95 14.67
CA TYR A 33 22.89 -12.05 15.54
C TYR A 33 21.75 -12.89 16.12
N PHE A 34 20.50 -12.73 15.65
CA PHE A 34 19.33 -13.47 16.18
C PHE A 34 19.49 -15.00 16.21
N PRO A 35 20.19 -15.68 15.26
CA PRO A 35 20.31 -17.14 15.30
C PRO A 35 21.22 -17.63 16.44
N VAL A 36 22.02 -16.75 17.05
CA VAL A 36 22.94 -17.10 18.15
C VAL A 36 22.30 -16.81 19.50
N GLN A 37 21.17 -16.11 19.55
CA GLN A 37 20.47 -15.83 20.80
C GLN A 37 19.75 -17.08 21.30
N LEU A 38 20.06 -17.52 22.52
CA LEU A 38 19.32 -18.64 23.16
C LEU A 38 17.83 -18.36 23.26
N SER A 39 17.41 -17.09 23.38
CA SER A 39 16.00 -16.68 23.40
C SER A 39 15.26 -16.90 22.07
N TYR A 40 15.97 -17.14 20.96
CA TYR A 40 15.34 -17.48 19.67
C TYR A 40 15.01 -18.98 19.59
N TRP A 41 15.87 -19.83 20.16
CA TRP A 41 15.70 -21.29 20.14
C TRP A 41 14.93 -21.82 21.34
N CYS A 42 14.99 -21.10 22.47
CA CYS A 42 14.21 -21.37 23.65
C CYS A 42 13.10 -20.34 23.74
N GLU A 43 11.87 -20.81 23.53
CA GLU A 43 10.67 -20.04 23.82
C GLU A 43 10.66 -19.75 25.33
N ASN A 44 11.00 -18.52 25.72
CA ASN A 44 10.88 -18.10 27.12
C ASN A 44 9.39 -18.09 27.48
N SER A 45 8.92 -19.21 28.00
CA SER A 45 7.65 -19.36 28.71
C SER A 45 7.73 -18.69 30.09
N ASP A 46 8.17 -17.44 30.16
CA ASP A 46 7.96 -16.61 31.35
C ASP A 46 6.61 -15.90 31.22
N TYR A 47 5.56 -16.73 31.18
CA TYR A 47 4.20 -16.30 31.46
C TYR A 47 4.12 -15.97 32.96
N ASN A 48 4.13 -14.69 33.28
CA ASN A 48 3.78 -14.22 34.61
C ASN A 48 2.31 -13.73 34.59
N PRO A 49 1.33 -14.53 35.07
CA PRO A 49 -0.08 -14.13 35.13
C PRO A 49 -0.34 -13.03 36.18
N TYR A 50 0.68 -12.60 36.93
CA TYR A 50 0.59 -11.52 37.90
C TYR A 50 1.22 -10.24 37.34
N PHE A 51 0.54 -9.61 36.37
CA PHE A 51 0.60 -8.16 36.32
C PHE A 51 -0.59 -7.64 37.10
N GLU A 52 -0.26 -7.09 38.26
CA GLU A 52 -1.16 -6.49 39.22
C GLU A 52 -2.37 -5.84 38.55
N THR A 53 -3.53 -6.17 39.10
CA THR A 53 -4.64 -5.28 39.37
C THR A 53 -4.11 -3.97 39.99
N VAL A 54 -3.38 -3.17 39.21
CA VAL A 54 -3.21 -1.75 39.50
C VAL A 54 -4.54 -1.12 39.13
N GLY A 55 -5.53 -1.37 40.00
CA GLY A 55 -6.50 -0.34 40.28
C GLY A 55 -5.70 0.83 40.85
N GLN A 56 -5.31 1.76 39.99
CA GLN A 56 -5.22 3.16 40.35
C GLN A 56 -5.00 4.02 39.11
N LYS A 57 -6.07 4.78 38.83
CA LYS A 57 -6.02 6.09 38.21
C LYS A 57 -5.35 6.08 36.84
N THR A 58 -6.16 5.81 35.82
CA THR A 58 -6.10 6.67 34.65
C THR A 58 -6.09 8.11 35.16
N ASN A 59 -4.90 8.74 35.21
CA ASN A 59 -4.78 10.19 35.21
C ASN A 59 -5.19 10.70 33.82
N VAL A 60 -6.37 10.28 33.37
CA VAL A 60 -7.14 10.98 32.36
C VAL A 60 -8.05 11.91 33.17
N ASN A 61 -7.42 12.84 33.89
CA ASN A 61 -8.09 13.83 34.75
C ASN A 61 -8.67 14.94 33.88
N SER A 62 -9.56 14.56 32.98
CA SER A 62 -10.53 15.42 32.35
C SER A 62 -11.77 14.55 32.12
N PRO A 63 -12.60 14.32 33.16
CA PRO A 63 -13.88 13.61 33.02
C PRO A 63 -14.79 14.24 31.97
N ASP A 64 -14.49 15.46 31.56
CA ASP A 64 -15.17 16.13 30.48
C ASP A 64 -14.82 15.55 29.12
N VAL A 65 -13.61 15.00 28.88
CA VAL A 65 -13.13 14.67 27.53
C VAL A 65 -13.60 13.29 27.03
N TYR A 66 -13.77 12.33 27.94
CA TYR A 66 -14.00 10.92 27.62
C TYR A 66 -15.30 10.40 28.22
N GLU A 67 -16.08 9.67 27.43
CA GLU A 67 -17.23 8.94 27.95
C GLU A 67 -16.78 7.77 28.84
N ALA A 68 -17.51 7.53 29.92
CA ALA A 68 -17.23 6.45 30.86
C ALA A 68 -17.14 5.08 30.16
N GLU A 69 -16.22 4.25 30.64
CA GLU A 69 -16.01 2.92 30.09
C GLU A 69 -17.17 1.96 30.41
N PRO A 70 -17.62 1.13 29.45
CA PRO A 70 -18.65 0.14 29.69
C PRO A 70 -18.14 -0.91 30.68
N ARG A 71 -18.79 -1.00 31.85
CA ARG A 71 -18.38 -1.92 32.93
C ARG A 71 -18.70 -3.40 32.65
N ASN A 72 -19.57 -3.66 31.68
CA ASN A 72 -20.16 -4.99 31.46
C ASN A 72 -19.55 -5.73 30.26
N LEU A 73 -18.55 -5.17 29.57
CA LEU A 73 -17.97 -5.75 28.36
C LEU A 73 -16.48 -6.01 28.54
N PRO A 74 -15.98 -7.19 28.12
CA PRO A 74 -14.55 -7.46 28.12
C PRO A 74 -13.85 -6.58 27.08
N ALA A 75 -12.65 -6.10 27.42
CA ALA A 75 -11.81 -5.34 26.51
C ALA A 75 -11.05 -6.30 25.58
N GLY A 76 -11.34 -6.26 24.28
CA GLY A 76 -10.64 -7.06 23.27
C GLY A 76 -9.29 -6.45 22.88
N ILE A 77 -9.18 -5.12 22.84
CA ILE A 77 -7.92 -4.40 22.61
C ILE A 77 -7.74 -3.36 23.72
N GLN A 78 -6.56 -3.37 24.36
CA GLN A 78 -6.17 -2.37 25.36
C GLN A 78 -4.86 -1.72 24.94
N ILE A 79 -4.88 -0.41 24.70
CA ILE A 79 -3.70 0.38 24.34
C ILE A 79 -3.23 1.14 25.57
N LYS A 80 -1.95 0.96 25.95
CA LYS A 80 -1.34 1.59 27.14
C LYS A 80 -0.13 2.43 26.72
N HIS A 81 -0.30 3.76 26.75
CA HIS A 81 0.76 4.73 26.47
C HIS A 81 1.55 4.49 25.18
N LEU A 82 0.86 4.11 24.11
CA LEU A 82 1.47 3.68 22.87
C LEU A 82 2.07 4.87 22.12
N ARG A 83 3.35 4.77 21.74
CA ARG A 83 4.11 5.81 21.05
C ARG A 83 4.84 5.26 19.84
N LYS A 84 4.86 6.03 18.75
CA LYS A 84 5.70 5.78 17.57
C LYS A 84 6.36 7.06 17.07
N LYS A 85 7.69 7.00 16.96
CA LYS A 85 8.51 8.05 16.37
C LYS A 85 9.25 7.54 15.13
N TYR A 86 9.20 8.31 14.04
CA TYR A 86 9.96 8.10 12.81
C TYR A 86 10.98 9.24 12.67
N GLY A 87 12.25 8.96 12.97
CA GLY A 87 13.28 9.99 12.98
C GLY A 87 12.94 11.12 13.97
N SER A 88 12.70 12.33 13.45
CA SER A 88 12.27 13.49 14.25
C SER A 88 10.75 13.58 14.45
N LYS A 89 9.94 12.99 13.56
CA LYS A 89 8.48 13.11 13.59
C LYS A 89 7.84 12.07 14.49
N GLU A 90 7.09 12.52 15.50
CA GLU A 90 6.23 11.64 16.30
C GLU A 90 4.90 11.44 15.57
N ALA A 91 4.63 10.20 15.14
CA ALA A 91 3.39 9.86 14.44
C ALA A 91 2.26 9.50 15.42
N VAL A 92 2.61 8.90 16.55
CA VAL A 92 1.70 8.61 17.66
C VAL A 92 2.45 8.94 18.94
N LYS A 93 1.89 9.77 19.82
CA LYS A 93 2.61 10.29 20.99
C LYS A 93 2.33 9.49 22.25
N ASP A 94 1.11 9.54 22.76
CA ASP A 94 0.72 8.84 23.99
C ASP A 94 -0.71 8.34 23.89
N LEU A 95 -0.94 7.36 23.02
CA LEU A 95 -2.28 6.83 22.80
C LEU A 95 -2.64 5.83 23.91
N THR A 96 -3.72 6.10 24.62
CA THR A 96 -4.34 5.19 25.58
C THR A 96 -5.82 5.05 25.24
N LEU A 97 -6.26 3.84 24.92
CA LEU A 97 -7.62 3.56 24.45
C LEU A 97 -7.97 2.09 24.68
N ASN A 98 -9.19 1.84 25.18
CA ASN A 98 -9.74 0.49 25.35
C ASN A 98 -10.88 0.27 24.35
N MET A 99 -10.90 -0.91 23.73
CA MET A 99 -11.90 -1.35 22.76
C MET A 99 -12.54 -2.64 23.24
N TYR A 100 -13.85 -2.77 23.03
CA TYR A 100 -14.68 -3.77 23.71
C TYR A 100 -15.25 -4.81 22.75
N GLU A 101 -15.53 -6.00 23.25
CA GLU A 101 -16.22 -7.05 22.50
C GLU A 101 -17.67 -6.64 22.20
N GLY A 102 -18.13 -6.93 20.98
CA GLY A 102 -19.45 -6.56 20.49
C GLY A 102 -19.57 -5.11 20.01
N HIS A 103 -18.49 -4.32 20.08
CA HIS A 103 -18.47 -2.92 19.65
C HIS A 103 -17.60 -2.74 18.39
N ILE A 104 -18.06 -1.85 17.52
CA ILE A 104 -17.24 -1.23 16.47
C ILE A 104 -16.68 0.07 17.05
N THR A 105 -15.36 0.09 17.29
CA THR A 105 -14.63 1.30 17.68
C THR A 105 -14.07 1.96 16.42
N VAL A 106 -14.48 3.20 16.16
CA VAL A 106 -14.05 3.97 15.00
C VAL A 106 -12.97 4.97 15.39
N LEU A 107 -11.80 4.85 14.78
CA LEU A 107 -10.70 5.80 14.90
C LEU A 107 -10.85 6.84 13.79
N LEU A 108 -11.38 8.01 14.15
CA LEU A 108 -11.64 9.13 13.25
C LEU A 108 -10.49 10.13 13.32
N GLY A 109 -10.09 10.70 12.19
CA GLY A 109 -9.04 11.71 12.16
C GLY A 109 -8.68 12.15 10.75
N HIS A 110 -8.01 13.28 10.60
CA HIS A 110 -7.50 13.73 9.31
C HIS A 110 -6.36 12.81 8.79
N ASN A 111 -5.97 12.99 7.54
CA ASN A 111 -4.82 12.30 6.97
C ASN A 111 -3.54 12.73 7.69
N GLY A 112 -2.73 11.76 8.12
CA GLY A 112 -1.53 12.02 8.93
C GLY A 112 -1.77 12.17 10.44
N ALA A 113 -2.99 11.96 10.94
CA ALA A 113 -3.27 11.96 12.38
C ALA A 113 -2.67 10.77 13.17
N GLY A 114 -2.14 9.76 12.47
CA GLY A 114 -1.53 8.57 13.08
C GLY A 114 -2.39 7.30 13.06
N LYS A 115 -3.58 7.31 12.44
CA LYS A 115 -4.54 6.18 12.40
C LYS A 115 -3.92 4.88 11.88
N THR A 116 -3.40 4.90 10.65
CA THR A 116 -2.75 3.74 10.03
C THR A 116 -1.50 3.32 10.80
N THR A 117 -0.73 4.26 11.36
CA THR A 117 0.43 3.94 12.21
C THR A 117 0.02 3.19 13.47
N THR A 118 -1.07 3.61 14.13
CA THR A 118 -1.64 2.89 15.27
C THR A 118 -2.06 1.49 14.87
N MET A 119 -2.79 1.34 13.76
CA MET A 119 -3.22 0.04 13.24
C MET A 119 -2.03 -0.89 12.94
N SER A 120 -0.98 -0.37 12.30
CA SER A 120 0.24 -1.12 12.01
C SER A 120 1.02 -1.55 13.26
N MET A 121 0.90 -0.80 14.37
CA MET A 121 1.45 -1.24 15.66
C MET A 121 0.62 -2.36 16.30
N LEU A 122 -0.71 -2.26 16.25
CA LEU A 122 -1.61 -3.27 16.82
C LEU A 122 -1.53 -4.61 16.07
N THR A 123 -1.34 -4.57 14.75
CA THR A 123 -1.13 -5.74 13.89
C THR A 123 0.31 -6.31 14.00
N GLY A 124 1.21 -5.60 14.68
CA GLY A 124 2.63 -5.94 14.78
C GLY A 124 3.39 -5.90 13.46
N MET A 125 2.90 -5.14 12.46
CA MET A 125 3.70 -4.81 11.28
C MET A 125 4.82 -3.82 11.63
N ILE A 126 4.61 -2.99 12.65
CA ILE A 126 5.54 -1.96 13.11
C ILE A 126 5.69 -2.05 14.62
N THR A 127 6.93 -2.14 15.12
CA THR A 127 7.18 -2.12 16.57
C THR A 127 6.93 -0.73 17.15
N PRO A 128 6.23 -0.60 18.29
CA PRO A 128 6.11 0.66 19.01
C PRO A 128 7.46 1.15 19.53
N THR A 129 7.66 2.46 19.59
CA THR A 129 8.86 3.08 20.19
C THR A 129 8.80 2.99 21.71
N SER A 130 7.63 3.23 22.31
CA SER A 130 7.36 3.03 23.73
C SER A 130 5.89 2.67 23.95
N GLY A 131 5.55 2.22 25.16
CA GLY A 131 4.23 1.70 25.48
C GLY A 131 4.02 0.27 25.01
N THR A 132 2.80 -0.23 25.23
CA THR A 132 2.38 -1.56 24.80
C THR A 132 0.89 -1.59 24.46
N ALA A 133 0.47 -2.64 23.74
CA ALA A 133 -0.93 -2.94 23.47
C ALA A 133 -1.21 -4.42 23.71
N LEU A 134 -2.35 -4.71 24.34
CA LEU A 134 -2.86 -6.06 24.54
C LEU A 134 -3.98 -6.29 23.53
N VAL A 135 -3.84 -7.32 22.71
CA VAL A 135 -4.81 -7.72 21.68
C VAL A 135 -5.23 -9.16 21.98
N GLY A 136 -6.49 -9.35 22.38
CA GLY A 136 -7.01 -10.66 22.77
C GLY A 136 -6.36 -11.21 24.05
N GLY A 137 -5.87 -10.32 24.91
CA GLY A 137 -5.14 -10.68 26.13
C GLY A 137 -3.63 -10.93 25.94
N PHE A 138 -3.13 -10.85 24.70
CA PHE A 138 -1.71 -11.05 24.39
C PHE A 138 -1.01 -9.72 24.06
N ASP A 139 0.22 -9.54 24.52
CA ASP A 139 1.00 -8.32 24.27
C ASP A 139 1.61 -8.35 22.85
N VAL A 140 1.42 -7.27 22.09
CA VAL A 140 1.91 -7.15 20.70
C VAL A 140 3.44 -7.17 20.57
N ARG A 141 4.18 -6.91 21.65
CA ARG A 141 5.65 -6.90 21.69
C ARG A 141 6.22 -8.28 21.98
N THR A 142 5.57 -9.06 22.84
CA THR A 142 6.07 -10.37 23.29
C THR A 142 5.40 -11.54 22.55
N ASP A 143 4.08 -11.50 22.36
CA ASP A 143 3.25 -12.63 21.94
C ASP A 143 2.56 -12.38 20.59
N ILE A 144 3.25 -11.74 19.63
CA ILE A 144 2.64 -11.33 18.36
C ILE A 144 2.07 -12.51 17.53
N HIS A 145 2.64 -13.71 17.67
CA HIS A 145 2.14 -14.89 16.99
C HIS A 145 0.72 -15.26 17.44
N LYS A 146 0.46 -15.25 18.76
CA LYS A 146 -0.86 -15.54 19.35
C LYS A 146 -1.87 -14.43 19.02
N VAL A 147 -1.41 -13.17 18.96
CA VAL A 147 -2.23 -12.05 18.49
C VAL A 147 -2.71 -12.32 17.05
N ARG A 148 -1.81 -12.73 16.15
CA ARG A 148 -2.11 -12.95 14.73
C ARG A 148 -3.04 -14.15 14.48
N GLU A 149 -3.06 -15.16 15.34
CA GLU A 149 -3.97 -16.31 15.21
C GLU A 149 -5.44 -15.91 15.29
N SER A 150 -5.77 -14.88 16.08
CA SER A 150 -7.17 -14.45 16.31
C SER A 150 -7.55 -13.14 15.62
N LEU A 151 -6.60 -12.52 14.91
CA LEU A 151 -6.73 -11.23 14.25
C LEU A 151 -7.15 -11.36 12.78
N GLY A 152 -8.21 -10.63 12.39
CA GLY A 152 -8.56 -10.37 10.99
C GLY A 152 -8.11 -8.96 10.60
N LEU A 153 -7.46 -8.79 9.46
CA LEU A 153 -7.03 -7.49 8.95
C LEU A 153 -7.53 -7.29 7.52
N CYS A 154 -8.19 -6.16 7.29
CA CYS A 154 -8.52 -5.63 5.98
C CYS A 154 -7.75 -4.32 5.76
N PRO A 155 -6.61 -4.34 5.05
CA PRO A 155 -5.79 -3.15 4.80
C PRO A 155 -6.46 -2.16 3.82
N GLN A 156 -5.88 -0.98 3.64
CA GLN A 156 -6.39 0.05 2.73
C GLN A 156 -6.46 -0.43 1.26
N HIS A 157 -5.44 -1.15 0.79
CA HIS A 157 -5.43 -1.77 -0.54
C HIS A 157 -5.93 -3.22 -0.48
N ASN A 158 -6.64 -3.68 -1.51
CA ASN A 158 -7.14 -5.04 -1.56
C ASN A 158 -5.97 -6.02 -1.78
N VAL A 159 -5.68 -6.85 -0.77
CA VAL A 159 -4.68 -7.93 -0.86
C VAL A 159 -5.40 -9.21 -1.27
N LEU A 160 -5.71 -9.31 -2.57
CA LEU A 160 -6.37 -10.46 -3.17
C LEU A 160 -5.46 -11.10 -4.22
N PHE A 161 -5.61 -12.41 -4.44
CA PHE A 161 -4.91 -13.12 -5.50
C PHE A 161 -5.72 -13.02 -6.79
N GLU A 162 -5.14 -12.43 -7.84
CA GLU A 162 -5.85 -12.13 -9.09
C GLU A 162 -6.45 -13.37 -9.78
N ASP A 163 -5.76 -14.51 -9.67
CA ASP A 163 -6.11 -15.78 -10.34
C ASP A 163 -7.10 -16.64 -9.54
N LEU A 164 -7.32 -16.35 -8.26
CA LEU A 164 -8.22 -17.15 -7.43
C LEU A 164 -9.67 -16.65 -7.53
N THR A 165 -10.61 -17.60 -7.54
CA THR A 165 -12.05 -17.29 -7.48
C THR A 165 -12.48 -16.80 -6.10
N VAL A 166 -13.65 -16.15 -6.01
CA VAL A 166 -14.26 -15.73 -4.72
C VAL A 166 -14.32 -16.89 -3.72
N ARG A 167 -14.76 -18.06 -4.18
CA ARG A 167 -14.85 -19.28 -3.37
C ARG A 167 -13.48 -19.76 -2.89
N GLU A 168 -12.50 -19.78 -3.78
CA GLU A 168 -11.14 -20.25 -3.48
C GLU A 168 -10.43 -19.33 -2.49
N HIS A 169 -10.68 -18.01 -2.54
CA HIS A 169 -10.19 -17.08 -1.52
C HIS A 169 -10.71 -17.44 -0.13
N LEU A 170 -12.04 -17.57 0.02
CA LEU A 170 -12.64 -17.92 1.31
C LEU A 170 -12.18 -19.30 1.79
N TYR A 171 -12.02 -20.25 0.86
CA TYR A 171 -11.47 -21.57 1.16
C TYR A 171 -10.02 -21.49 1.66
N PHE A 172 -9.17 -20.76 0.94
CA PHE A 172 -7.75 -20.60 1.25
C PHE A 172 -7.55 -19.95 2.62
N PHE A 173 -8.17 -18.79 2.85
CA PHE A 173 -8.01 -18.06 4.12
C PHE A 173 -8.71 -18.77 5.28
N GLY A 174 -9.86 -19.41 5.06
CA GLY A 174 -10.51 -20.23 6.08
C GLY A 174 -9.63 -21.42 6.51
N LYS A 175 -8.98 -22.08 5.55
CA LYS A 175 -8.05 -23.19 5.82
C LYS A 175 -6.76 -22.71 6.52
N MET A 176 -6.22 -21.56 6.13
CA MET A 176 -5.08 -20.92 6.79
C MET A 176 -5.38 -20.59 8.27
N LYS A 177 -6.62 -20.19 8.57
CA LYS A 177 -7.11 -19.93 9.94
C LYS A 177 -7.51 -21.22 10.70
N GLY A 178 -7.24 -22.40 10.14
CA GLY A 178 -7.44 -23.69 10.82
C GLY A 178 -8.84 -24.31 10.66
N LEU A 179 -9.74 -23.74 9.85
CA LEU A 179 -11.02 -24.38 9.55
C LEU A 179 -10.84 -25.58 8.61
N SER A 180 -11.57 -26.66 8.86
CA SER A 180 -11.52 -27.86 8.02
C SER A 180 -12.89 -28.53 7.86
N GLY A 181 -12.98 -29.43 6.87
CA GLY A 181 -14.14 -30.29 6.65
C GLY A 181 -15.45 -29.54 6.43
N HIS A 182 -16.46 -29.89 7.24
CA HIS A 182 -17.81 -29.32 7.14
C HIS A 182 -17.87 -27.86 7.60
N ALA A 183 -17.12 -27.50 8.66
CA ALA A 183 -17.10 -26.14 9.19
C ALA A 183 -16.63 -25.13 8.14
N LEU A 184 -15.57 -25.47 7.40
CA LEU A 184 -15.05 -24.63 6.31
C LEU A 184 -16.09 -24.42 5.19
N LYS A 185 -16.79 -25.48 4.78
CA LYS A 185 -17.84 -25.38 3.73
C LYS A 185 -19.01 -24.52 4.19
N ALA A 186 -19.43 -24.64 5.45
CA ALA A 186 -20.48 -23.83 6.03
C ALA A 186 -20.07 -22.35 6.11
N GLU A 187 -18.83 -22.07 6.54
CA GLU A 187 -18.26 -20.72 6.62
C GLU A 187 -18.20 -20.04 5.24
N ILE A 188 -17.71 -20.77 4.22
CA ILE A 188 -17.66 -20.26 2.84
C ILE A 188 -19.07 -19.91 2.34
N LYS A 189 -20.04 -20.82 2.52
CA LYS A 189 -21.42 -20.58 2.10
C LYS A 189 -22.06 -19.39 2.83
N LYS A 190 -21.79 -19.26 4.14
CA LYS A 190 -22.23 -18.13 4.97
C LYS A 190 -21.70 -16.81 4.40
N TYR A 191 -20.40 -16.69 4.16
CA TYR A 191 -19.81 -15.43 3.68
C TYR A 191 -20.15 -15.12 2.23
N ILE A 192 -20.24 -16.11 1.33
CA ILE A 192 -20.68 -15.84 -0.05
C ILE A 192 -22.06 -15.18 -0.03
N SER A 193 -22.95 -15.62 0.86
CA SER A 193 -24.30 -15.06 0.95
C SER A 193 -24.34 -13.69 1.65
N LEU A 194 -23.61 -13.53 2.76
CA LEU A 194 -23.50 -12.22 3.43
C LEU A 194 -22.86 -11.14 2.55
N LEU A 195 -21.97 -11.52 1.64
CA LEU A 195 -21.32 -10.58 0.72
C LEU A 195 -22.14 -10.31 -0.54
N GLU A 196 -23.25 -11.02 -0.75
CA GLU A 196 -24.07 -10.99 -1.97
C GLU A 196 -23.25 -11.30 -3.23
N LEU A 197 -22.33 -12.28 -3.13
CA LEU A 197 -21.42 -12.68 -4.20
C LEU A 197 -21.77 -14.05 -4.79
N GLU A 198 -22.94 -14.61 -4.50
CA GLU A 198 -23.45 -15.88 -5.08
C GLU A 198 -23.29 -15.94 -6.62
N PRO A 199 -23.73 -14.94 -7.41
CA PRO A 199 -23.62 -15.02 -8.87
C PRO A 199 -22.17 -14.96 -9.38
N LYS A 200 -21.22 -14.59 -8.51
CA LYS A 200 -19.80 -14.43 -8.83
C LYS A 200 -18.91 -15.38 -8.03
N GLU A 201 -19.48 -16.40 -7.38
CA GLU A 201 -18.73 -17.37 -6.55
C GLU A 201 -17.55 -18.01 -7.31
N HIS A 202 -17.76 -18.35 -8.58
CA HIS A 202 -16.76 -18.99 -9.45
C HIS A 202 -16.03 -18.01 -10.37
N THR A 203 -16.10 -16.71 -10.09
CA THR A 203 -15.39 -15.67 -10.84
C THR A 203 -14.07 -15.33 -10.14
N GLU A 204 -12.99 -15.21 -10.92
CA GLU A 204 -11.67 -14.74 -10.46
C GLU A 204 -11.73 -13.31 -9.90
N SER A 205 -10.90 -13.00 -8.90
CA SER A 205 -10.94 -11.68 -8.24
C SER A 205 -10.57 -10.53 -9.18
N SER A 206 -9.73 -10.77 -10.19
CA SER A 206 -9.36 -9.80 -11.25
C SER A 206 -10.55 -9.32 -12.10
N LYS A 207 -11.60 -10.14 -12.24
CA LYS A 207 -12.81 -9.86 -13.03
C LYS A 207 -13.93 -9.22 -12.20
N LEU A 208 -13.72 -9.02 -10.90
CA LEU A 208 -14.68 -8.35 -10.01
C LEU A 208 -14.56 -6.83 -10.11
N SER A 209 -15.66 -6.11 -9.85
CA SER A 209 -15.58 -4.66 -9.67
C SER A 209 -14.80 -4.31 -8.40
N GLY A 210 -14.24 -3.10 -8.32
CA GLY A 210 -13.50 -2.66 -7.13
C GLY A 210 -14.30 -2.78 -5.83
N GLY A 211 -15.62 -2.51 -5.87
CA GLY A 211 -16.51 -2.71 -4.74
C GLY A 211 -16.71 -4.18 -4.36
N MET A 212 -16.85 -5.08 -5.35
CA MET A 212 -16.92 -6.52 -5.10
C MET A 212 -15.61 -7.08 -4.53
N GLN A 213 -14.46 -6.60 -5.02
CA GLN A 213 -13.15 -6.94 -4.45
C GLN A 213 -13.05 -6.48 -3.00
N ARG A 214 -13.52 -5.27 -2.69
CA ARG A 214 -13.51 -4.76 -1.31
C ARG A 214 -14.40 -5.58 -0.37
N LYS A 215 -15.60 -5.97 -0.83
CA LYS A 215 -16.48 -6.89 -0.11
C LYS A 215 -15.76 -8.23 0.16
N LEU A 216 -15.11 -8.81 -0.85
CA LEU A 216 -14.35 -10.04 -0.70
C LEU A 216 -13.21 -9.89 0.32
N ALA A 217 -12.44 -8.80 0.25
CA ALA A 217 -11.35 -8.52 1.20
C ALA A 217 -11.87 -8.40 2.64
N ALA A 218 -13.00 -7.70 2.85
CA ALA A 218 -13.64 -7.63 4.15
C ALA A 218 -14.14 -9.01 4.64
N GLY A 219 -14.73 -9.80 3.75
CA GLY A 219 -15.15 -11.18 4.04
C GLY A 219 -13.99 -12.09 4.42
N VAL A 220 -12.84 -11.96 3.76
CA VAL A 220 -11.61 -12.70 4.10
C VAL A 220 -11.11 -12.32 5.50
N ALA A 221 -11.17 -11.04 5.86
CA ALA A 221 -10.80 -10.58 7.20
C ALA A 221 -11.72 -11.17 8.29
N LEU A 222 -13.03 -11.24 8.02
CA LEU A 222 -14.05 -11.75 8.95
C LEU A 222 -14.09 -13.29 9.05
N CYS A 223 -13.79 -13.99 7.95
CA CYS A 223 -13.81 -15.45 7.86
C CYS A 223 -12.86 -16.12 8.85
N GLY A 224 -13.17 -17.32 9.32
CA GLY A 224 -12.27 -18.11 10.16
C GLY A 224 -12.37 -17.79 11.65
N GLY A 225 -13.51 -17.24 12.10
CA GLY A 225 -13.77 -17.01 13.52
C GLY A 225 -12.87 -15.95 14.19
N SER A 226 -12.32 -14.99 13.42
CA SER A 226 -11.51 -13.90 13.98
C SER A 226 -12.32 -13.13 15.04
N LYS A 227 -11.80 -13.09 16.27
CA LYS A 227 -12.43 -12.37 17.40
C LYS A 227 -12.15 -10.88 17.35
N ILE A 228 -10.99 -10.51 16.82
CA ILE A 228 -10.55 -9.12 16.69
C ILE A 228 -10.39 -8.84 15.22
N VAL A 229 -11.06 -7.81 14.71
CA VAL A 229 -11.03 -7.48 13.29
C VAL A 229 -10.72 -6.01 13.10
N MET A 230 -9.79 -5.73 12.20
CA MET A 230 -9.25 -4.41 11.94
C MET A 230 -9.48 -4.03 10.48
N PHE A 231 -10.11 -2.89 10.25
CA PHE A 231 -10.37 -2.34 8.91
C PHE A 231 -9.67 -1.00 8.78
N ASP A 232 -8.77 -0.89 7.80
CA ASP A 232 -8.09 0.37 7.47
C ASP A 232 -8.74 1.03 6.26
N GLU A 233 -9.50 2.10 6.48
CA GLU A 233 -10.28 2.84 5.49
C GLU A 233 -11.07 1.93 4.51
N PRO A 234 -11.99 1.07 5.00
CA PRO A 234 -12.69 0.07 4.19
C PRO A 234 -13.57 0.65 3.08
N THR A 235 -14.06 1.88 3.23
CA THR A 235 -15.03 2.50 2.31
C THR A 235 -14.40 3.45 1.29
N SER A 236 -13.08 3.67 1.37
CA SER A 236 -12.36 4.54 0.46
C SER A 236 -12.42 4.01 -0.97
N GLY A 237 -12.83 4.86 -1.93
CA GLY A 237 -12.96 4.50 -3.34
C GLY A 237 -14.20 3.64 -3.68
N LEU A 238 -15.13 3.44 -2.75
CA LEU A 238 -16.40 2.74 -3.02
C LEU A 238 -17.52 3.68 -3.45
N ASP A 239 -18.35 3.20 -4.37
CA ASP A 239 -19.63 3.82 -4.70
C ASP A 239 -20.62 3.73 -3.51
N PRO A 240 -21.65 4.60 -3.46
CA PRO A 240 -22.58 4.64 -2.33
C PRO A 240 -23.32 3.33 -2.05
N ALA A 241 -23.62 2.52 -3.07
CA ALA A 241 -24.32 1.25 -2.90
C ALA A 241 -23.39 0.19 -2.28
N ALA A 242 -22.16 0.06 -2.81
CA ALA A 242 -21.16 -0.83 -2.24
C ALA A 242 -20.79 -0.46 -0.80
N ARG A 243 -20.73 0.85 -0.48
CA ARG A 243 -20.49 1.34 0.87
C ARG A 243 -21.56 0.88 1.86
N ARG A 244 -22.85 1.05 1.51
CA ARG A 244 -23.97 0.61 2.36
C ARG A 244 -23.94 -0.89 2.60
N ALA A 245 -23.71 -1.68 1.54
CA ALA A 245 -23.62 -3.13 1.69
C ALA A 245 -22.46 -3.56 2.62
N LEU A 246 -21.34 -2.85 2.59
CA LEU A 246 -20.23 -3.09 3.52
C LEU A 246 -20.60 -2.70 4.96
N TRP A 247 -21.31 -1.59 5.14
CA TRP A 247 -21.81 -1.17 6.45
C TRP A 247 -22.76 -2.21 7.07
N ASP A 248 -23.69 -2.72 6.26
CA ASP A 248 -24.64 -3.76 6.68
C ASP A 248 -23.91 -5.06 7.07
N LEU A 249 -22.88 -5.45 6.31
CA LEU A 249 -22.02 -6.59 6.65
C LEU A 249 -21.34 -6.38 8.01
N LEU A 250 -20.71 -5.23 8.22
CA LEU A 250 -19.98 -4.93 9.47
C LEU A 250 -20.92 -4.90 10.67
N GLN A 251 -22.11 -4.30 10.53
CA GLN A 251 -23.11 -4.28 11.60
C GLN A 251 -23.65 -5.68 11.92
N THR A 252 -23.87 -6.52 10.89
CA THR A 252 -24.35 -7.90 11.08
C THR A 252 -23.31 -8.77 11.78
N GLU A 253 -22.03 -8.60 11.44
CA GLU A 253 -20.93 -9.43 11.91
C GLU A 253 -20.21 -8.87 13.16
N LYS A 254 -20.74 -7.82 13.81
CA LYS A 254 -20.13 -7.21 15.01
C LYS A 254 -20.29 -8.03 16.29
N HIS A 255 -21.34 -8.86 16.37
CA HIS A 255 -21.64 -9.62 17.58
C HIS A 255 -20.53 -10.63 17.89
N GLY A 256 -20.03 -10.61 19.13
CA GLY A 256 -18.94 -11.49 19.59
C GLY A 256 -17.57 -11.15 19.01
N ARG A 257 -17.40 -9.95 18.46
CA ARG A 257 -16.12 -9.47 17.92
C ARG A 257 -15.78 -8.07 18.43
N THR A 258 -14.50 -7.80 18.58
CA THR A 258 -13.98 -6.44 18.76
C THR A 258 -13.53 -5.92 17.41
N THR A 259 -14.24 -4.93 16.86
CA THR A 259 -13.92 -4.37 15.56
C THR A 259 -13.30 -2.98 15.73
N LEU A 260 -12.14 -2.78 15.11
CA LEU A 260 -11.50 -1.47 14.99
C LEU A 260 -11.57 -1.01 13.53
N LEU A 261 -12.15 0.16 13.32
CA LEU A 261 -12.33 0.77 12.01
C LEU A 261 -11.59 2.10 11.96
N THR A 262 -10.67 2.31 11.01
CA THR A 262 -10.17 3.66 10.71
C THR A 262 -10.99 4.25 9.56
N THR A 263 -11.35 5.52 9.69
CA THR A 263 -11.97 6.26 8.59
C THR A 263 -11.68 7.74 8.74
N HIS A 264 -11.82 8.47 7.64
CA HIS A 264 -11.90 9.93 7.62
C HIS A 264 -13.31 10.42 7.25
N PHE A 265 -14.25 9.50 7.02
CA PHE A 265 -15.64 9.79 6.72
C PHE A 265 -16.47 9.82 8.00
N MET A 266 -17.05 10.98 8.30
CA MET A 266 -17.77 11.21 9.56
C MET A 266 -19.15 10.55 9.58
N ASP A 267 -19.81 10.41 8.44
CA ASP A 267 -21.05 9.65 8.26
C ASP A 267 -20.87 8.15 8.58
N GLU A 268 -19.74 7.58 8.15
CA GLU A 268 -19.36 6.20 8.49
C GLU A 268 -19.15 6.03 10.00
N ALA A 269 -18.42 6.95 10.63
CA ALA A 269 -18.18 6.92 12.06
C ALA A 269 -19.48 7.02 12.87
N ASP A 270 -20.40 7.89 12.44
CA ASP A 270 -21.69 8.10 13.07
C ASP A 270 -22.62 6.88 12.95
N LEU A 271 -22.64 6.22 11.78
CA LEU A 271 -23.51 5.08 11.53
C LEU A 271 -22.99 3.76 12.12
N LEU A 272 -21.69 3.50 12.01
CA LEU A 272 -21.08 2.25 12.43
C LEU A 272 -20.56 2.27 13.86
N GLY A 273 -20.10 3.43 14.34
CA GLY A 273 -19.35 3.52 15.58
C GLY A 273 -20.22 3.44 16.82
N ASP A 274 -20.15 2.32 17.53
CA ASP A 274 -20.64 2.22 18.92
C ASP A 274 -19.79 3.13 19.82
N ARG A 275 -18.48 3.25 19.52
CA ARG A 275 -17.59 4.28 20.09
C ARG A 275 -16.73 4.91 19.00
N ILE A 276 -16.56 6.22 19.07
CA ILE A 276 -15.74 7.01 18.16
C ILE A 276 -14.58 7.61 18.97
N ALA A 277 -13.37 7.48 18.47
CA ALA A 277 -12.14 8.02 19.02
C ALA A 277 -11.56 9.01 18.01
N ILE A 278 -11.54 10.29 18.35
CA ILE A 278 -11.05 11.35 17.46
C ILE A 278 -9.56 11.59 17.71
N MET A 279 -8.73 11.38 16.69
CA MET A 279 -7.30 11.65 16.70
C MET A 279 -6.95 12.90 15.91
N ALA A 280 -6.06 13.72 16.48
CA ALA A 280 -5.42 14.85 15.81
C ALA A 280 -3.96 14.97 16.28
N GLY A 281 -3.04 15.25 15.35
CA GLY A 281 -1.62 15.46 15.68
C GLY A 281 -0.92 14.30 16.38
N GLY A 282 -1.38 13.05 16.21
CA GLY A 282 -0.81 11.87 16.88
C GLY A 282 -1.29 11.64 18.32
N GLU A 283 -2.29 12.39 18.78
CA GLU A 283 -2.91 12.28 20.11
C GLU A 283 -4.41 12.03 20.01
N LEU A 284 -4.98 11.41 21.06
CA LEU A 284 -6.41 11.15 21.19
C LEU A 284 -7.09 12.36 21.84
N GLN A 285 -7.91 13.07 21.07
CA GLN A 285 -8.56 14.30 21.53
C GLN A 285 -9.82 14.04 22.34
N CYS A 286 -10.63 13.06 21.94
CA CYS A 286 -11.81 12.65 22.68
C CYS A 286 -12.26 11.24 22.28
N CYS A 287 -13.03 10.60 23.15
CA CYS A 287 -13.63 9.30 22.86
C CYS A 287 -15.00 9.14 23.51
N GLY A 288 -15.97 8.63 22.75
CA GLY A 288 -17.31 8.33 23.23
C GLY A 288 -18.24 7.91 22.09
N SER A 289 -19.48 7.60 22.43
CA SER A 289 -20.56 7.37 21.48
C SER A 289 -20.82 8.61 20.64
N SER A 290 -21.39 8.41 19.45
CA SER A 290 -21.75 9.54 18.59
C SER A 290 -22.66 10.55 19.32
N PHE A 291 -23.64 10.03 20.08
CA PHE A 291 -24.52 10.85 20.90
C PHE A 291 -23.77 11.67 21.95
N PHE A 292 -22.86 11.06 22.70
CA PHE A 292 -22.05 11.78 23.71
C PHE A 292 -21.20 12.89 23.07
N LEU A 293 -20.51 12.59 21.97
CA LEU A 293 -19.65 13.56 21.29
C LEU A 293 -20.46 14.72 20.70
N LYS A 294 -21.59 14.45 20.07
CA LYS A 294 -22.51 15.46 19.54
C LYS A 294 -23.12 16.31 20.66
N LYS A 295 -23.51 15.71 21.78
CA LYS A 295 -24.05 16.44 22.94
C LYS A 295 -23.02 17.37 23.57
N LYS A 296 -21.78 16.93 23.64
CA LYS A 296 -20.72 17.67 24.33
C LYS A 296 -20.10 18.77 23.47
N TYR A 297 -19.78 18.45 22.21
CA TYR A 297 -19.13 19.39 21.31
C TYR A 297 -20.14 20.12 20.42
N GLY A 298 -21.24 19.47 20.05
CA GLY A 298 -22.33 20.10 19.34
C GLY A 298 -23.15 20.98 20.27
N ALA A 299 -23.50 22.17 19.78
CA ALA A 299 -24.25 23.15 20.54
C ALA A 299 -25.76 22.86 20.56
N GLY A 300 -26.16 21.60 20.36
CA GLY A 300 -27.55 21.13 20.34
C GLY A 300 -28.08 20.88 18.92
N TYR A 301 -29.10 21.63 18.53
CA TYR A 301 -29.82 21.49 17.27
C TYR A 301 -29.53 22.68 16.36
N ARG A 302 -29.52 22.47 15.04
CA ARG A 302 -29.41 23.52 14.03
C ARG A 302 -30.78 23.70 13.37
N LEU A 303 -31.36 24.89 13.54
CA LEU A 303 -32.57 25.27 12.82
C LEU A 303 -32.15 25.94 11.52
N ILE A 304 -32.49 25.31 10.40
CA ILE A 304 -32.24 25.81 9.04
C ILE A 304 -33.58 26.32 8.49
N ILE A 305 -33.60 27.57 8.08
CA ILE A 305 -34.77 28.25 7.52
C ILE A 305 -34.44 28.67 6.09
N VAL A 306 -35.32 28.32 5.16
CA VAL A 306 -35.23 28.75 3.76
C VAL A 306 -36.06 30.03 3.58
N LYS A 307 -35.37 31.12 3.27
CA LYS A 307 -35.90 32.46 3.02
C LYS A 307 -36.58 32.52 1.65
N GLY A 308 -37.78 33.08 1.61
CA GLY A 308 -38.40 33.58 0.39
C GLY A 308 -37.89 34.98 0.03
N PRO A 309 -38.29 35.51 -1.14
CA PRO A 309 -37.82 36.80 -1.64
C PRO A 309 -38.14 37.99 -0.73
N ASP A 310 -39.24 37.92 0.04
CA ASP A 310 -39.71 38.99 0.93
C ASP A 310 -39.36 38.74 2.41
N CYS A 311 -38.39 37.86 2.70
CA CYS A 311 -38.06 37.48 4.06
C CYS A 311 -37.28 38.58 4.81
N ASN A 312 -37.79 38.99 5.97
CA ASN A 312 -37.07 39.86 6.90
C ASN A 312 -36.39 39.03 8.02
N VAL A 313 -35.07 38.96 7.99
CA VAL A 313 -34.24 38.20 8.95
C VAL A 313 -34.37 38.71 10.38
N ASP A 314 -34.53 40.02 10.57
CA ASP A 314 -34.64 40.60 11.92
C ASP A 314 -35.98 40.24 12.57
N SER A 315 -37.06 40.18 11.79
CA SER A 315 -38.38 39.73 12.26
C SER A 315 -38.36 38.26 12.68
N VAL A 316 -37.67 37.41 11.92
CA VAL A 316 -37.49 35.99 12.27
C VAL A 316 -36.69 35.84 13.55
N THR A 317 -35.56 36.56 13.65
CA THR A 317 -34.70 36.54 14.84
C THR A 317 -35.45 37.07 16.07
N SER A 318 -36.26 38.11 15.91
CA SER A 318 -37.08 38.68 17.00
C SER A 318 -38.11 37.68 17.52
N LEU A 319 -38.81 36.97 16.62
CA LEU A 319 -39.75 35.92 17.00
C LEU A 319 -39.06 34.77 17.74
N LEU A 320 -37.88 34.34 17.26
CA LEU A 320 -37.13 33.29 17.94
C LEU A 320 -36.62 33.73 19.32
N ASN A 321 -36.29 35.02 19.48
CA ASN A 321 -35.79 35.59 20.74
C ASN A 321 -36.89 35.69 21.83
N GLU A 322 -38.18 35.64 21.47
CA GLU A 322 -39.28 35.51 22.43
C GLU A 322 -39.23 34.20 23.21
N PHE A 323 -38.74 33.13 22.57
CA PHE A 323 -38.65 31.79 23.15
C PHE A 323 -37.25 31.49 23.70
N ILE A 324 -36.22 31.90 22.96
CA ILE A 324 -34.83 31.61 23.29
C ILE A 324 -34.07 32.94 23.47
N PRO A 325 -33.82 33.37 24.70
CA PRO A 325 -33.16 34.64 24.95
C PRO A 325 -31.70 34.59 24.45
N LYS A 326 -31.30 35.66 23.74
CA LYS A 326 -29.96 35.83 23.14
C LYS A 326 -29.66 34.92 21.93
N ILE A 327 -30.68 34.47 21.22
CA ILE A 327 -30.47 33.77 19.95
C ILE A 327 -29.93 34.75 18.89
N SER A 328 -28.86 34.36 18.20
CA SER A 328 -28.27 35.10 17.10
C SER A 328 -28.18 34.23 15.86
N VAL A 329 -28.16 34.86 14.69
CA VAL A 329 -27.92 34.17 13.43
C VAL A 329 -26.52 33.55 13.45
N ASP A 330 -26.42 32.24 13.20
CA ASP A 330 -25.14 31.53 13.09
C ASP A 330 -24.56 31.74 11.68
N GLN A 331 -25.36 31.46 10.65
CA GLN A 331 -24.98 31.68 9.25
C GLN A 331 -26.17 32.20 8.43
N ASN A 332 -25.89 33.13 7.53
CA ASN A 332 -26.84 33.69 6.58
C ASN A 332 -26.22 33.65 5.19
N ILE A 333 -26.52 32.59 4.41
CA ILE A 333 -25.90 32.33 3.11
C ILE A 333 -27.00 32.15 2.07
N GLY A 334 -27.02 32.99 1.03
CA GLY A 334 -27.98 32.87 -0.07
C GLY A 334 -29.44 32.93 0.41
N SER A 335 -30.21 31.86 0.18
CA SER A 335 -31.57 31.68 0.67
C SER A 335 -31.66 30.92 1.99
N GLU A 336 -30.55 30.54 2.61
CA GLU A 336 -30.55 29.79 3.88
C GLU A 336 -30.16 30.67 5.07
N LEU A 337 -30.87 30.48 6.18
CA LEU A 337 -30.65 31.13 7.46
C LEU A 337 -30.53 30.04 8.53
N SER A 338 -29.45 30.04 9.30
CA SER A 338 -29.22 29.02 10.32
C SER A 338 -29.09 29.61 11.71
N TYR A 339 -29.67 28.90 12.68
CA TYR A 339 -29.60 29.22 14.11
C TYR A 339 -29.14 27.99 14.89
N LEU A 340 -28.36 28.25 15.93
CA LEU A 340 -27.85 27.23 16.84
C LEU A 340 -28.70 27.21 18.11
N LEU A 341 -29.38 26.10 18.36
CA LEU A 341 -30.32 25.91 19.46
C LEU A 341 -29.74 24.97 20.50
N SER A 342 -29.64 25.42 21.76
CA SER A 342 -29.10 24.58 22.84
C SER A 342 -30.08 23.49 23.28
N GLU A 343 -29.59 22.28 23.55
CA GLU A 343 -30.40 21.15 24.07
C GLU A 343 -31.11 21.50 25.39
N ASN A 344 -30.53 22.38 26.21
CA ASN A 344 -31.10 22.86 27.48
C ASN A 344 -32.44 23.58 27.30
N GLN A 345 -32.76 24.02 26.08
CA GLN A 345 -33.98 24.75 25.72
C GLN A 345 -34.95 23.91 24.88
N SER A 346 -34.70 22.59 24.77
CA SER A 346 -35.49 21.65 23.97
C SER A 346 -36.99 21.64 24.31
N SER A 347 -37.36 21.90 25.56
CA SER A 347 -38.76 21.98 25.99
C SER A 347 -39.55 23.11 25.31
N VAL A 348 -38.87 24.14 24.82
CA VAL A 348 -39.49 25.32 24.19
C VAL A 348 -39.59 25.16 22.66
N PHE A 349 -38.90 24.16 22.09
CA PHE A 349 -38.81 24.01 20.63
C PHE A 349 -40.16 23.73 19.99
N GLU A 350 -41.03 22.93 20.61
CA GLU A 350 -42.36 22.65 20.08
C GLU A 350 -43.16 23.95 19.91
N ALA A 351 -43.30 24.73 20.98
CA ALA A 351 -44.03 26.01 20.96
C ALA A 351 -43.43 27.01 19.97
N MET A 352 -42.09 27.11 19.94
CA MET A 352 -41.35 27.98 19.02
C MET A 352 -41.59 27.60 17.55
N LEU A 353 -41.45 26.31 17.20
CA LEU A 353 -41.62 25.83 15.82
C LEU A 353 -43.08 25.92 15.37
N SER A 354 -44.05 25.64 16.26
CA SER A 354 -45.47 25.88 15.98
C SER A 354 -45.73 27.36 15.66
N LYS A 355 -45.15 28.29 16.44
CA LYS A 355 -45.31 29.73 16.20
C LYS A 355 -44.62 30.20 14.92
N LEU A 356 -43.51 29.56 14.56
CA LEU A 356 -42.80 29.82 13.32
C LEU A 356 -43.60 29.32 12.10
N GLU A 357 -44.25 28.16 12.19
CA GLU A 357 -45.14 27.64 11.13
C GLU A 357 -46.39 28.52 10.96
N GLU A 358 -47.02 28.98 12.06
CA GLU A 358 -48.16 29.91 12.01
C GLU A 358 -47.81 31.23 11.30
N ASN A 359 -46.60 31.74 11.53
CA ASN A 359 -46.15 33.02 10.95
C ASN A 359 -45.34 32.86 9.67
N LYS A 360 -45.20 31.65 9.14
CA LYS A 360 -44.38 31.31 7.96
C LYS A 360 -44.64 32.23 6.77
N LYS A 361 -45.92 32.45 6.42
CA LYS A 361 -46.32 33.33 5.31
C LYS A 361 -46.03 34.81 5.59
N LYS A 362 -46.21 35.26 6.84
CA LYS A 362 -45.97 36.66 7.23
C LYS A 362 -44.48 37.01 7.27
N LEU A 363 -43.65 36.03 7.61
CA LEU A 363 -42.20 36.16 7.68
C LEU A 363 -41.51 35.91 6.33
N GLY A 364 -42.26 35.55 5.28
CA GLY A 364 -41.70 35.27 3.96
C GLY A 364 -40.85 34.00 3.92
N LEU A 365 -41.16 32.98 4.74
CA LEU A 365 -40.39 31.73 4.82
C LEU A 365 -40.96 30.66 3.86
N LEU A 366 -40.09 29.95 3.14
CA LEU A 366 -40.48 28.85 2.26
C LEU A 366 -40.59 27.52 3.03
N SER A 367 -39.58 27.19 3.82
CA SER A 367 -39.52 25.99 4.65
C SER A 367 -38.58 26.20 5.83
N TYR A 368 -38.69 25.34 6.84
CA TYR A 368 -37.68 25.19 7.87
C TYR A 368 -37.44 23.71 8.15
N GLY A 369 -36.27 23.40 8.70
CA GLY A 369 -35.90 22.07 9.16
C GLY A 369 -35.03 22.19 10.40
N VAL A 370 -35.16 21.23 11.31
CA VAL A 370 -34.29 21.11 12.48
C VAL A 370 -33.41 19.88 12.26
N SER A 371 -32.10 20.08 12.24
CA SER A 371 -31.11 19.00 12.18
C SER A 371 -30.34 18.93 13.50
N LEU A 372 -29.83 17.75 13.84
CA LEU A 372 -28.86 17.62 14.92
C LEU A 372 -27.48 18.03 14.42
N THR A 373 -26.61 18.49 15.33
CA THR A 373 -25.19 18.67 15.01
C THR A 373 -24.62 17.38 14.43
N THR A 374 -23.96 17.51 13.28
CA THR A 374 -23.36 16.37 12.59
C THR A 374 -21.98 16.04 13.17
N MET A 375 -21.45 14.85 12.88
CA MET A 375 -20.13 14.46 13.37
C MET A 375 -19.00 15.30 12.73
N GLU A 376 -19.23 15.85 11.54
CA GLU A 376 -18.35 16.82 10.87
C GLU A 376 -18.19 18.09 11.71
N GLU A 377 -19.28 18.65 12.23
CA GLU A 377 -19.23 19.86 13.07
C GLU A 377 -18.48 19.60 14.38
N VAL A 378 -18.71 18.44 14.99
CA VAL A 378 -17.96 17.99 16.19
C VAL A 378 -16.46 17.94 15.87
N PHE A 379 -16.08 17.31 14.76
CA PHE A 379 -14.70 17.19 14.34
C PHE A 379 -14.05 18.56 14.10
N MET A 380 -14.74 19.47 13.41
CA MET A 380 -14.25 20.83 13.16
C MET A 380 -14.02 21.62 14.45
N LYS A 381 -14.88 21.43 15.46
CA LYS A 381 -14.73 22.12 16.75
C LYS A 381 -13.54 21.59 17.54
N VAL A 382 -13.39 20.26 17.60
CA VAL A 382 -12.23 19.61 18.23
C VAL A 382 -10.93 20.04 17.54
N GLY A 383 -10.92 20.15 16.21
CA GLY A 383 -9.77 20.63 15.45
C GLY A 383 -9.37 22.07 15.80
N LYS A 384 -10.34 22.99 15.88
CA LYS A 384 -10.11 24.40 16.23
C LYS A 384 -9.50 24.56 17.63
N ASP A 385 -9.99 23.83 18.62
CA ASP A 385 -9.46 23.88 19.99
C ASP A 385 -7.99 23.40 20.07
N THR A 386 -7.61 22.50 19.15
CA THR A 386 -6.25 21.98 19.04
C THR A 386 -5.29 23.00 18.40
N GLU A 387 -5.74 23.74 17.37
CA GLU A 387 -4.96 24.81 16.74
C GLU A 387 -4.70 26.00 17.69
N ILE A 388 -5.62 26.28 18.61
CA ILE A 388 -5.46 27.34 19.62
C ILE A 388 -4.40 26.98 20.68
N SER A 389 -4.10 25.68 20.86
CA SER A 389 -3.16 25.18 21.87
C SER A 389 -1.75 24.90 21.34
N ALA A 390 -1.53 25.03 20.03
CA ALA A 390 -0.20 24.89 19.42
C ALA A 390 0.41 26.29 19.15
N PRO A 391 1.68 26.56 19.52
CA PRO A 391 2.34 27.77 19.06
C PRO A 391 2.40 27.74 17.54
N ALA A 392 1.95 28.83 16.92
CA ALA A 392 1.83 28.99 15.47
C ALA A 392 3.20 28.83 14.78
N GLU A 393 3.52 27.61 14.33
CA GLU A 393 4.48 27.41 13.25
C GLU A 393 3.71 27.50 11.93
N HIS A 394 4.02 28.54 11.15
CA HIS A 394 3.53 28.72 9.79
C HIS A 394 3.90 27.53 8.90
N GLN A 395 2.97 26.58 8.73
CA GLN A 395 2.98 25.68 7.59
C GLN A 395 2.07 26.27 6.50
N GLN A 396 2.69 26.93 5.53
CA GLN A 396 2.07 27.17 4.23
C GLN A 396 1.84 25.82 3.56
N THR A 397 0.65 25.25 3.73
CA THR A 397 0.17 24.16 2.88
C THR A 397 -0.69 24.74 1.77
N ASN A 398 -0.19 24.64 0.54
CA ASN A 398 -0.94 24.88 -0.69
C ASN A 398 -2.08 23.85 -0.78
N GLY A 399 -3.27 24.22 -0.29
CA GLY A 399 -4.51 23.49 -0.50
C GLY A 399 -5.12 23.89 -1.83
N ILE A 400 -5.09 22.98 -2.80
CA ILE A 400 -5.95 23.04 -3.98
C ILE A 400 -7.26 22.35 -3.59
N ASP A 401 -8.31 23.14 -3.45
CA ASP A 401 -9.67 22.66 -3.26
C ASP A 401 -10.13 21.90 -4.51
N ASN A 402 -10.24 20.57 -4.39
CA ASN A 402 -10.88 19.74 -5.39
C ASN A 402 -12.41 19.83 -5.22
N VAL A 403 -12.97 20.89 -5.81
CA VAL A 403 -14.42 20.99 -6.02
C VAL A 403 -14.81 20.06 -7.17
N VAL A 404 -15.79 19.21 -6.87
CA VAL A 404 -16.49 18.27 -7.74
C VAL A 404 -17.02 18.98 -9.00
N HIS A 405 -16.59 18.55 -10.19
CA HIS A 405 -17.25 18.90 -11.45
C HIS A 405 -17.93 17.67 -12.04
N SER A 406 -19.23 17.58 -11.82
CA SER A 406 -20.16 16.77 -12.61
C SER A 406 -20.39 17.41 -13.98
N SER A 407 -20.29 16.61 -15.02
CA SER A 407 -20.49 16.93 -16.42
C SER A 407 -21.97 17.02 -16.80
N THR A 408 -22.39 18.12 -17.45
CA THR A 408 -23.42 18.10 -18.51
C THR A 408 -23.37 19.37 -19.37
N PHE A 409 -23.64 19.17 -20.67
CA PHE A 409 -23.54 20.08 -21.81
C PHE A 409 -24.62 21.20 -21.87
N GLU A 410 -24.17 22.37 -22.34
CA GLU A 410 -24.75 23.45 -23.20
C GLU A 410 -26.27 23.77 -23.23
N VAL A 411 -26.64 25.06 -23.12
CA VAL A 411 -27.07 25.99 -24.22
C VAL A 411 -27.28 27.44 -23.71
N ASP A 412 -26.73 28.38 -24.50
CA ASP A 412 -26.85 29.84 -24.76
C ASP A 412 -27.69 30.89 -23.97
N ASP A 413 -27.01 32.05 -23.85
CA ASP A 413 -27.39 33.48 -23.98
C ASP A 413 -28.47 34.16 -23.11
N SER A 414 -28.05 35.11 -22.27
CA SER A 414 -28.01 36.56 -22.59
C SER A 414 -28.14 37.49 -21.37
N SER A 415 -27.20 38.44 -21.30
CA SER A 415 -27.39 39.86 -20.91
C SER A 415 -27.36 40.31 -19.42
N ILE A 416 -26.50 41.35 -19.21
CA ILE A 416 -26.57 42.50 -18.27
C ILE A 416 -25.73 42.44 -16.94
N LEU A 417 -24.82 43.42 -16.88
CA LEU A 417 -23.80 43.90 -15.89
C LEU A 417 -24.29 44.16 -14.43
N PRO A 418 -23.45 44.64 -13.45
CA PRO A 418 -22.02 44.46 -13.11
C PRO A 418 -21.75 44.26 -11.59
N SER A 419 -20.46 44.21 -11.20
CA SER A 419 -19.87 44.49 -9.87
C SER A 419 -19.72 43.34 -8.87
N GLY A 420 -18.45 43.01 -8.59
CA GLY A 420 -17.99 42.14 -7.50
C GLY A 420 -16.77 41.33 -7.94
N ASN A 421 -15.60 41.63 -7.38
CA ASN A 421 -14.29 41.02 -7.69
C ASN A 421 -14.37 39.48 -7.75
N LYS A 422 -14.55 38.93 -8.95
CA LYS A 422 -14.26 37.53 -9.26
C LYS A 422 -12.82 37.47 -9.74
N LEU A 423 -12.02 36.58 -9.15
CA LEU A 423 -10.72 36.16 -9.68
C LEU A 423 -10.92 35.73 -11.14
N THR A 424 -10.63 36.62 -12.08
CA THR A 424 -10.62 36.33 -13.50
C THR A 424 -9.39 35.47 -13.76
N MET A 425 -9.60 34.15 -13.84
CA MET A 425 -8.60 33.25 -14.41
C MET A 425 -8.27 33.79 -15.80
N PRO A 426 -7.00 34.13 -16.11
CA PRO A 426 -6.63 34.59 -17.44
C PRO A 426 -7.00 33.49 -18.44
N HIS A 427 -7.90 33.81 -19.36
CA HIS A 427 -8.32 32.91 -20.40
C HIS A 427 -7.17 32.81 -21.42
N TYR A 428 -6.25 31.87 -21.21
CA TYR A 428 -5.18 31.63 -22.17
C TYR A 428 -5.80 31.06 -23.45
N PRO A 429 -5.58 31.69 -24.62
CA PRO A 429 -6.06 31.11 -25.87
C PRO A 429 -5.34 29.79 -26.11
N LEU A 430 -6.11 28.71 -26.20
CA LEU A 430 -5.59 27.39 -26.52
C LEU A 430 -5.06 27.41 -27.96
N LEU A 431 -3.79 27.06 -28.13
CA LEU A 431 -3.16 26.87 -29.44
C LEU A 431 -3.97 25.81 -30.22
N LYS A 432 -4.26 26.06 -31.50
CA LYS A 432 -4.96 25.11 -32.38
C LYS A 432 -4.13 24.86 -33.64
N GLY A 433 -4.24 23.65 -34.22
CA GLY A 433 -3.56 23.30 -35.48
C GLY A 433 -2.10 22.86 -35.32
N SER A 434 -1.23 23.28 -36.24
CA SER A 434 0.18 22.85 -36.32
C SER A 434 1.05 23.36 -35.17
N GLU A 435 0.76 24.55 -34.63
CA GLU A 435 1.49 25.11 -33.49
C GLU A 435 1.28 24.27 -32.21
N LEU A 436 0.08 23.70 -32.04
CA LEU A 436 -0.20 22.76 -30.96
C LEU A 436 0.61 21.47 -31.11
N LEU A 437 0.73 20.93 -32.33
CA LEU A 437 1.55 19.72 -32.57
C LEU A 437 3.03 19.96 -32.27
N ILE A 438 3.58 21.13 -32.66
CA ILE A 438 4.96 21.49 -32.36
C ILE A 438 5.16 21.65 -30.85
N ASN A 439 4.23 22.33 -30.17
CA ASN A 439 4.30 22.50 -28.72
C ASN A 439 4.18 21.15 -27.98
N GLN A 440 3.34 20.23 -28.45
CA GLN A 440 3.24 18.87 -27.92
C GLN A 440 4.51 18.07 -28.13
N LEU A 441 5.16 18.18 -29.30
CA LEU A 441 6.45 17.54 -29.55
C LEU A 441 7.53 18.09 -28.60
N ILE A 442 7.63 19.41 -28.46
CA ILE A 442 8.56 20.05 -27.53
C ILE A 442 8.29 19.59 -26.09
N ALA A 443 7.01 19.56 -25.67
CA ALA A 443 6.62 19.09 -24.35
C ALA A 443 6.98 17.61 -24.12
N MET A 444 6.81 16.75 -25.12
CA MET A 444 7.19 15.33 -25.05
C MET A 444 8.71 15.16 -24.96
N PHE A 445 9.49 15.94 -25.72
CA PHE A 445 10.96 15.98 -25.60
C PHE A 445 11.41 16.49 -24.24
N MET A 446 10.80 17.56 -23.74
CA MET A 446 11.08 18.10 -22.41
C MET A 446 10.78 17.07 -21.32
N LYS A 447 9.63 16.39 -21.40
CA LYS A 447 9.27 15.28 -20.49
C LYS A 447 10.32 14.17 -20.54
N LYS A 448 10.77 13.77 -21.74
CA LYS A 448 11.80 12.74 -21.91
C LYS A 448 13.14 13.18 -21.32
N ALA A 449 13.54 14.43 -21.54
CA ALA A 449 14.77 15.00 -21.00
C ALA A 449 14.76 15.06 -19.47
N LEU A 450 13.66 15.51 -18.86
CA LEU A 450 13.48 15.52 -17.41
C LEU A 450 13.53 14.12 -16.80
N TYR A 451 12.93 13.12 -17.47
CA TYR A 451 13.03 11.72 -17.05
C TYR A 451 14.48 11.23 -17.10
N VAL A 452 15.15 11.40 -18.24
CA VAL A 452 16.56 10.99 -18.44
C VAL A 452 17.48 11.63 -17.40
N TRP A 453 17.30 12.93 -17.12
CA TRP A 453 18.11 13.65 -16.14
C TRP A 453 17.88 13.12 -14.71
N ARG A 454 16.63 12.85 -14.34
CA ARG A 454 16.29 12.32 -13.00
C ARG A 454 16.72 10.87 -12.81
N THR A 455 16.64 10.03 -13.85
CA THR A 455 17.02 8.61 -13.81
C THR A 455 18.35 8.34 -14.52
N TRP A 456 19.35 9.18 -14.29
CA TRP A 456 20.64 9.12 -14.99
C TRP A 456 21.36 7.75 -14.85
N TYR A 457 21.17 7.06 -13.73
CA TYR A 457 21.79 5.76 -13.45
C TYR A 457 21.23 4.65 -14.35
N ILE A 458 19.93 4.65 -14.66
CA ILE A 458 19.32 3.67 -15.57
C ILE A 458 19.86 3.90 -16.99
N THR A 459 19.94 5.15 -17.43
CA THR A 459 20.50 5.49 -18.75
C THR A 459 21.98 5.17 -18.86
N LEU A 460 22.74 5.34 -17.78
CA LEU A 460 24.14 4.95 -17.72
C LEU A 460 24.29 3.43 -17.93
N ILE A 461 23.50 2.61 -17.22
CA ILE A 461 23.51 1.15 -17.38
C ILE A 461 23.11 0.75 -18.81
N GLN A 462 22.11 1.42 -19.39
CA GLN A 462 21.65 1.14 -20.75
C GLN A 462 22.70 1.47 -21.82
N ILE A 463 23.61 2.42 -21.57
CA ILE A 463 24.75 2.74 -22.46
C ILE A 463 25.97 1.84 -22.17
N LEU A 464 26.23 1.55 -20.89
CA LEU A 464 27.35 0.71 -20.46
C LEU A 464 27.19 -0.74 -20.87
N MET A 465 25.99 -1.31 -20.81
CA MET A 465 25.78 -2.73 -21.15
C MET A 465 26.13 -3.05 -22.61
N PRO A 466 25.60 -2.34 -23.63
CA PRO A 466 25.98 -2.59 -25.02
C PRO A 466 27.45 -2.31 -25.30
N SER A 467 28.04 -1.29 -24.67
CA SER A 467 29.47 -1.00 -24.85
C SER A 467 30.36 -2.06 -24.21
N LEU A 468 29.98 -2.59 -23.04
CA LEU A 468 30.64 -3.74 -22.41
C LEU A 468 30.56 -4.98 -23.31
N PHE A 469 29.38 -5.29 -23.87
CA PHE A 469 29.24 -6.40 -24.81
C PHE A 469 30.07 -6.20 -26.07
N LEU A 470 30.10 -4.99 -26.62
CA LEU A 470 30.91 -4.67 -27.79
C LEU A 470 32.40 -4.84 -27.48
N ILE A 471 32.89 -4.33 -26.34
CA ILE A 471 34.27 -4.54 -25.88
C ILE A 471 34.56 -6.03 -25.71
N LEU A 472 33.66 -6.77 -25.05
CA LEU A 472 33.80 -8.21 -24.86
C LEU A 472 33.89 -8.95 -26.19
N THR A 473 33.06 -8.62 -27.18
CA THR A 473 33.13 -9.21 -28.52
C THR A 473 34.44 -8.89 -29.23
N ILE A 474 34.94 -7.66 -29.13
CA ILE A 474 36.25 -7.30 -29.69
C ILE A 474 37.38 -8.07 -28.99
N VAL A 475 37.33 -8.21 -27.66
CA VAL A 475 38.31 -8.98 -26.90
C VAL A 475 38.28 -10.45 -27.30
N ILE A 476 37.10 -11.05 -27.43
CA ILE A 476 36.94 -12.43 -27.88
C ILE A 476 37.51 -12.59 -29.30
N VAL A 477 37.15 -11.71 -30.24
CA VAL A 477 37.66 -11.76 -31.62
C VAL A 477 39.18 -11.58 -31.67
N LYS A 478 39.74 -10.70 -30.85
CA LYS A 478 41.19 -10.44 -30.82
C LYS A 478 41.97 -11.56 -30.13
N THR A 479 41.39 -12.22 -29.13
CA THR A 479 42.03 -13.35 -28.43
C THR A 479 41.87 -14.66 -29.19
N TRP A 480 40.79 -14.82 -29.94
CA TRP A 480 40.53 -15.96 -30.81
C TRP A 480 40.98 -15.66 -32.25
N GLN A 481 42.25 -15.30 -32.44
CA GLN A 481 42.85 -15.28 -33.77
C GLN A 481 42.89 -16.71 -34.34
N THR A 482 41.90 -17.06 -35.15
CA THR A 482 41.73 -18.41 -35.72
C THR A 482 42.60 -18.74 -36.93
N ILE A 483 43.51 -17.87 -37.35
CA ILE A 483 44.56 -18.25 -38.31
C ILE A 483 45.82 -17.46 -37.94
N PRO A 484 46.84 -18.06 -37.30
CA PRO A 484 48.15 -17.42 -37.26
C PRO A 484 48.59 -17.22 -38.70
N ASP A 485 49.01 -16.01 -39.08
CA ASP A 485 49.64 -15.76 -40.38
C ASP A 485 50.78 -16.76 -40.54
N LEU A 486 50.51 -17.85 -41.28
CA LEU A 486 51.51 -18.90 -41.46
C LEU A 486 52.67 -18.25 -42.21
N PRO A 487 53.91 -18.31 -41.66
CA PRO A 487 55.04 -17.75 -42.36
C PRO A 487 55.14 -18.40 -43.75
N PRO A 488 55.57 -17.65 -44.78
CA PRO A 488 55.65 -18.17 -46.14
C PRO A 488 56.42 -19.48 -46.16
N LEU A 489 55.75 -20.55 -46.61
CA LEU A 489 56.26 -21.92 -46.58
C LEU A 489 57.49 -22.01 -47.48
N LYS A 490 58.68 -21.99 -46.87
CA LYS A 490 59.91 -22.35 -47.57
C LYS A 490 59.84 -23.84 -47.88
N MET A 491 59.70 -24.17 -49.16
CA MET A 491 59.72 -25.55 -49.67
C MET A 491 61.13 -26.13 -49.46
N ASP A 492 61.41 -26.65 -48.26
CA ASP A 492 62.63 -27.39 -47.94
C ASP A 492 62.28 -28.87 -47.72
N LEU A 493 63.00 -29.77 -48.40
CA LEU A 493 62.77 -31.23 -48.35
C LEU A 493 63.13 -31.84 -46.99
N LYS A 494 63.81 -31.08 -46.10
CA LYS A 494 64.18 -31.54 -44.75
C LYS A 494 62.99 -31.92 -43.86
N ALA A 495 61.81 -31.35 -44.10
CA ALA A 495 60.61 -31.64 -43.30
C ALA A 495 60.12 -33.09 -43.46
N TYR A 496 60.49 -33.77 -44.56
CA TYR A 496 60.12 -35.16 -44.84
C TYR A 496 61.10 -36.19 -44.25
N GLY A 497 62.06 -35.75 -43.42
CA GLY A 497 63.04 -36.64 -42.79
C GLY A 497 64.12 -37.13 -43.75
N LYS A 498 64.73 -38.29 -43.47
CA LYS A 498 65.73 -38.90 -44.36
C LYS A 498 65.03 -39.52 -45.58
N ILE A 499 65.03 -38.79 -46.70
CA ILE A 499 64.50 -39.29 -47.96
C ILE A 499 65.55 -40.16 -48.65
N PHE A 500 65.21 -41.41 -48.93
CA PHE A 500 66.03 -42.31 -49.75
C PHE A 500 65.43 -42.35 -51.15
N THR A 501 66.08 -41.70 -52.13
CA THR A 501 65.67 -41.75 -53.53
C THR A 501 66.49 -42.83 -54.24
N PRO A 502 65.90 -43.98 -54.59
CA PRO A 502 66.61 -45.01 -55.34
C PRO A 502 66.72 -44.60 -56.82
N ILE A 503 67.91 -44.74 -57.42
CA ILE A 503 68.18 -44.35 -58.81
C ILE A 503 68.72 -45.59 -59.54
N GLU A 504 68.04 -46.02 -60.60
CA GLU A 504 68.48 -47.11 -61.48
C GLU A 504 68.94 -46.52 -62.82
N VAL A 505 70.21 -46.74 -63.19
CA VAL A 505 70.77 -46.25 -64.46
C VAL A 505 71.29 -47.44 -65.26
N LYS A 506 70.87 -47.56 -66.52
CA LYS A 506 71.20 -48.70 -67.40
C LYS A 506 72.61 -48.66 -68.03
N ASN A 507 73.39 -47.57 -67.86
CA ASN A 507 74.72 -47.38 -68.48
C ASN A 507 75.78 -46.88 -67.46
N GLU A 508 77.07 -47.13 -67.75
CA GLU A 508 78.25 -46.97 -66.87
C GLU A 508 78.54 -45.55 -66.28
N HIS A 509 77.71 -44.54 -66.53
CA HIS A 509 77.87 -43.18 -65.98
C HIS A 509 77.21 -42.97 -64.60
N LEU A 510 77.13 -44.02 -63.80
CA LEU A 510 76.44 -44.04 -62.50
C LEU A 510 77.04 -43.06 -61.47
N ARG A 511 78.37 -42.88 -61.49
CA ARG A 511 79.06 -41.97 -60.57
C ARG A 511 78.74 -40.50 -60.82
N ASN A 512 78.65 -40.04 -62.07
CA ASN A 512 78.44 -38.62 -62.37
C ASN A 512 77.01 -38.17 -62.03
N VAL A 513 76.01 -39.00 -62.33
CA VAL A 513 74.60 -38.68 -62.01
C VAL A 513 74.37 -38.65 -60.50
N SER A 514 74.95 -39.60 -59.75
CA SER A 514 74.83 -39.61 -58.28
C SER A 514 75.49 -38.41 -57.60
N LEU A 515 76.59 -37.89 -58.16
CA LEU A 515 77.30 -36.71 -57.65
C LEU A 515 76.56 -35.40 -57.94
N ILE A 516 75.96 -35.25 -59.13
CA ILE A 516 75.14 -34.07 -59.46
C ILE A 516 73.89 -34.03 -58.57
N TYR A 517 73.25 -35.18 -58.34
CA TYR A 517 72.10 -35.27 -57.44
C TYR A 517 72.49 -34.98 -55.98
N LYS A 518 73.70 -35.39 -55.57
CA LYS A 518 74.27 -35.07 -54.25
C LYS A 518 74.47 -33.57 -54.07
N ASP A 519 74.99 -32.86 -55.07
CA ASP A 519 75.18 -31.40 -55.01
C ASP A 519 73.84 -30.64 -54.98
N LEU A 520 72.82 -31.13 -55.69
CA LEU A 520 71.48 -30.53 -55.71
C LEU A 520 70.69 -30.75 -54.41
N THR A 521 70.90 -31.86 -53.71
CA THR A 521 70.09 -32.26 -52.54
C THR A 521 70.84 -32.24 -51.21
N GLY A 522 72.17 -32.09 -51.22
CA GLY A 522 73.03 -32.11 -50.03
C GLY A 522 73.11 -33.46 -49.31
N GLY A 523 72.66 -34.55 -49.94
CA GLY A 523 72.52 -35.89 -49.33
C GLY A 523 73.82 -36.73 -49.28
N ILE A 524 73.69 -37.97 -48.77
CA ILE A 524 74.77 -38.98 -48.76
C ILE A 524 74.42 -40.07 -49.77
N VAL A 525 75.38 -40.46 -50.63
CA VAL A 525 75.19 -41.54 -51.60
C VAL A 525 75.56 -42.87 -50.95
N LEU A 526 74.64 -43.83 -50.96
CA LEU A 526 74.86 -45.21 -50.54
C LEU A 526 74.79 -46.11 -51.78
N ASN A 527 75.78 -46.97 -51.98
CA ASN A 527 75.82 -47.90 -53.12
C ASN A 527 75.30 -49.26 -52.68
N GLU A 528 74.23 -49.74 -53.32
CA GLU A 528 73.68 -51.09 -53.12
C GLU A 528 73.59 -51.79 -54.48
N THR A 529 74.00 -53.06 -54.56
CA THR A 529 74.17 -53.80 -55.84
C THR A 529 72.97 -54.67 -56.21
N THR A 530 71.85 -54.55 -55.50
CA THR A 530 70.62 -55.31 -55.75
C THR A 530 69.78 -54.72 -56.89
N LYS A 531 69.05 -55.56 -57.63
CA LYS A 531 68.10 -55.09 -58.65
C LYS A 531 67.02 -54.21 -58.02
N MET A 532 66.61 -53.16 -58.73
CA MET A 532 65.66 -52.16 -58.25
C MET A 532 64.31 -52.76 -57.82
N SER A 533 63.82 -53.76 -58.56
CA SER A 533 62.59 -54.49 -58.24
C SER A 533 62.61 -55.12 -56.85
N ASP A 534 63.75 -55.70 -56.48
CA ASP A 534 63.89 -56.44 -55.22
C ASP A 534 64.10 -55.47 -54.04
N TYR A 535 64.79 -54.35 -54.28
CA TYR A 535 64.93 -53.28 -53.29
C TYR A 535 63.59 -52.65 -52.93
N ILE A 536 62.75 -52.35 -53.92
CA ILE A 536 61.41 -51.77 -53.70
C ILE A 536 60.53 -52.75 -52.91
N LEU A 537 60.52 -54.04 -53.27
CA LEU A 537 59.74 -55.05 -52.55
C LEU A 537 60.20 -55.21 -51.10
N ARG A 538 61.51 -55.16 -50.85
CA ARG A 538 62.07 -55.23 -49.50
C ARG A 538 61.66 -54.04 -48.64
N GLN A 539 61.76 -52.82 -49.17
CA GLN A 539 61.32 -51.62 -48.44
C GLN A 539 59.80 -51.59 -48.22
N ALA A 540 59.01 -52.04 -49.20
CA ALA A 540 57.56 -52.17 -49.05
C ALA A 540 57.17 -53.12 -47.89
N SER A 541 57.93 -54.19 -47.68
CA SER A 541 57.69 -55.10 -46.54
C SER A 541 57.98 -54.47 -45.17
N TYR A 542 58.93 -53.52 -45.09
CA TYR A 542 59.26 -52.81 -43.85
C TYR A 542 58.27 -51.70 -43.49
N CYS A 543 57.49 -51.17 -44.44
CA CYS A 543 56.46 -50.14 -44.18
C CYS A 543 55.08 -50.70 -43.79
N LEU A 544 54.85 -52.01 -43.94
CA LEU A 544 53.56 -52.66 -43.66
C LEU A 544 53.43 -53.20 -42.21
N PHE A 545 54.43 -52.94 -41.38
CA PHE A 545 54.44 -53.15 -39.92
C PHE A 545 54.85 -51.82 -39.25
#